data_AF-A0A078JWM9-F1
#
_entry.id   AF-A0A078JWM9-F1
#
_cell.length_a   1.000
_cell.length_b   1.000
_cell.length_c   1.000
_cell.angle_alpha   90.00
_cell.angle_beta   90.00
_cell.angle_gamma   90.00
#
_symmetry.space_group_name_H-M   'P 1'
#
loop_
_entity.id
_entity.type
_entity.pdbx_description
1 polymer ?
#
loop_
_entity_poly.entity_id
_entity_poly.type
_entity_poly.pdbx_seq_one_letter_code
_entity_poly.pdbx_strand_id
1 'polypeptide(L)'
;MVSKESCRNEIRAAIRQLSDRCLYSAAKWAGEQLVGIEQDSSNFTPSNTRFQRGSSSIRRRFSTNESISTPQPSVGFSQPPATPLPQEDEVIDGDLYLLAKSYFDCREYRRASHVLRDQMSKKSVFLRCYALYLAGEKRKEEEMVGLEGPLGKSDAINRELVSLERELSALKRTGAIDSFGLYLYGVVLKEKGNESLARASLVESVNSYPWNWSAWSELQSLCTSIEILNSLNLNNHWMKEFFLGSAYQELRMHSESLAKYEYLQGIFSFSNYIQAQTAKAQYSLREFDQVEIMFEDLLRN
;
A
#
# COMPACT_ATOMS: atom_id res chain seq x y z
N MET A 1 -16.65 -4.48 16.08
CA MET A 1 -15.18 -4.30 15.91
C MET A 1 -14.69 -5.33 14.91
N VAL A 2 -13.77 -4.95 14.03
CA VAL A 2 -13.07 -5.91 13.15
C VAL A 2 -12.21 -6.80 14.05
N SER A 3 -12.25 -8.12 13.84
CA SER A 3 -11.38 -9.05 14.58
C SER A 3 -9.92 -8.81 14.23
N LYS A 4 -9.02 -8.76 15.23
CA LYS A 4 -7.56 -8.66 15.02
C LYS A 4 -7.08 -9.73 14.01
N GLU A 5 -7.60 -10.95 14.10
CA GLU A 5 -7.22 -12.03 13.19
C GLU A 5 -7.73 -11.84 11.74
N SER A 6 -8.93 -11.27 11.56
CA SER A 6 -9.41 -10.89 10.21
C SER A 6 -8.47 -9.87 9.57
N CYS A 7 -8.13 -8.83 10.33
CA CYS A 7 -7.23 -7.77 9.88
C CYS A 7 -5.84 -8.32 9.51
N ARG A 8 -5.29 -9.24 10.31
CA ARG A 8 -4.00 -9.91 9.99
C ARG A 8 -4.07 -10.67 8.67
N ASN A 9 -5.15 -11.42 8.43
CA ASN A 9 -5.29 -12.21 7.20
C ASN A 9 -5.47 -11.32 5.97
N GLU A 10 -6.27 -10.26 6.09
CA GLU A 10 -6.39 -9.22 5.06
C GLU A 10 -5.04 -8.58 4.72
N ILE A 11 -4.28 -8.16 5.75
CA ILE A 11 -2.98 -7.50 5.54
C ILE A 11 -1.96 -8.47 4.93
N ARG A 12 -1.91 -9.74 5.35
CA ARG A 12 -1.03 -10.75 4.73
C ARG A 12 -1.33 -10.94 3.25
N ALA A 13 -2.61 -11.01 2.87
CA ALA A 13 -3.01 -11.09 1.47
C ALA A 13 -2.61 -9.82 0.72
N ALA A 14 -2.85 -8.65 1.32
CA ALA A 14 -2.50 -7.38 0.70
C ALA A 14 -1.00 -7.21 0.46
N ILE A 15 -0.15 -7.63 1.41
CA ILE A 15 1.32 -7.61 1.25
C ILE A 15 1.74 -8.40 0.03
N ARG A 16 1.17 -9.59 -0.20
CA ARG A 16 1.45 -10.40 -1.40
C ARG A 16 1.02 -9.67 -2.66
N GLN A 17 -0.23 -9.22 -2.73
CA GLN A 17 -0.78 -8.54 -3.91
C GLN A 17 -0.02 -7.24 -4.27
N LEU A 18 0.42 -6.49 -3.25
CA LEU A 18 1.24 -5.29 -3.41
C LEU A 18 2.67 -5.62 -3.86
N SER A 19 3.30 -6.63 -3.25
CA SER A 19 4.68 -7.04 -3.58
C SER A 19 4.78 -7.63 -4.97
N ASP A 20 3.78 -8.42 -5.36
CA ASP A 20 3.63 -8.98 -6.69
C ASP A 20 3.65 -7.88 -7.75
N ARG A 21 2.96 -6.77 -7.47
CA ARG A 21 2.89 -5.58 -8.32
C ARG A 21 4.03 -4.59 -8.12
N CYS A 22 5.06 -4.96 -7.36
CA CYS A 22 6.23 -4.13 -7.04
C CYS A 22 5.91 -2.80 -6.34
N LEU A 23 4.76 -2.70 -5.67
CA LEU A 23 4.40 -1.56 -4.81
C LEU A 23 5.06 -1.71 -3.44
N TYR A 24 6.39 -1.71 -3.44
CA TYR A 24 7.19 -2.08 -2.27
C TYR A 24 7.00 -1.16 -1.06
N SER A 25 6.81 0.14 -1.27
CA SER A 25 6.54 1.07 -0.17
C SER A 25 5.20 0.78 0.52
N ALA A 26 4.16 0.48 -0.24
CA ALA A 26 2.86 0.10 0.32
C ALA A 26 2.91 -1.28 1.00
N ALA A 27 3.60 -2.26 0.39
CA ALA A 27 3.79 -3.58 0.98
C ALA A 27 4.58 -3.51 2.29
N LYS A 28 5.63 -2.68 2.34
CA LYS A 28 6.42 -2.42 3.55
C LYS A 28 5.54 -1.83 4.64
N TRP A 29 4.82 -0.75 4.34
CA TRP A 29 3.93 -0.10 5.31
C TRP A 29 2.88 -1.08 5.85
N ALA A 30 2.28 -1.91 4.97
CA ALA A 30 1.34 -2.95 5.38
C ALA A 30 2.01 -4.00 6.29
N GLY A 31 3.25 -4.39 6.00
CA GLY A 31 4.05 -5.27 6.84
C GLY A 31 4.32 -4.69 8.24
N GLU A 32 4.63 -3.40 8.33
CA GLU A 32 4.80 -2.70 9.61
C GLU A 32 3.50 -2.73 10.42
N GLN A 33 2.35 -2.49 9.79
CA GLN A 33 1.05 -2.59 10.48
C GLN A 33 0.73 -4.02 10.92
N LEU A 34 1.07 -5.04 10.10
CA LEU A 34 0.86 -6.44 10.46
C LEU A 34 1.59 -6.84 11.74
N VAL A 35 2.86 -6.40 11.88
CA VAL A 35 3.67 -6.63 13.08
C VAL A 35 3.12 -5.84 14.26
N GLY A 36 2.52 -4.68 14.00
CA GLY A 36 1.89 -3.84 15.02
C GLY A 36 0.60 -4.41 15.65
N ILE A 37 0.00 -5.47 15.08
CA ILE A 37 -1.18 -6.13 15.67
C ILE A 37 -0.71 -7.11 16.76
N GLU A 38 -1.22 -6.92 17.98
CA GLU A 38 -0.98 -7.84 19.10
C GLU A 38 -1.31 -9.29 18.73
N GLN A 39 -0.40 -10.21 19.04
CA GLN A 39 -0.58 -11.64 18.80
C GLN A 39 -0.98 -12.31 20.11
N ASP A 40 -1.99 -13.19 20.07
CA ASP A 40 -2.33 -14.04 21.20
C ASP A 40 -1.11 -14.89 21.59
N SER A 41 -0.61 -14.69 22.81
CA SER A 41 0.57 -15.37 23.36
C SER A 41 0.43 -16.90 23.42
N SER A 42 -0.80 -17.42 23.38
CA SER A 42 -1.13 -18.85 23.39
C SER A 42 -0.82 -19.58 22.07
N ASN A 43 -0.66 -18.86 20.96
CA ASN A 43 -0.34 -19.44 19.64
C ASN A 43 1.16 -19.49 19.34
N PHE A 44 2.01 -19.12 20.31
CA PHE A 44 3.45 -19.17 20.16
C PHE A 44 3.99 -20.49 20.74
N THR A 45 4.32 -21.47 19.87
CA THR A 45 5.44 -22.35 20.20
C THR A 45 6.68 -21.47 20.23
N PRO A 46 7.44 -21.40 21.34
CA PRO A 46 8.64 -20.58 21.41
C PRO A 46 9.61 -21.06 20.35
N SER A 47 9.70 -20.31 19.25
CA SER A 47 10.72 -20.49 18.25
C SER A 47 12.05 -20.19 18.94
N ASN A 48 12.79 -21.24 19.29
CA ASN A 48 14.19 -21.15 19.62
C ASN A 48 14.95 -20.59 18.41
N THR A 49 15.00 -19.27 18.28
CA THR A 49 16.07 -18.58 17.54
C THR A 49 17.15 -18.12 18.51
N ARG A 50 17.56 -19.03 19.39
CA ARG A 50 18.91 -19.01 19.94
C ARG A 50 19.78 -19.79 18.97
N PHE A 51 20.61 -19.06 18.22
CA PHE A 51 21.68 -19.55 17.34
C PHE A 51 22.14 -20.98 17.67
N GLN A 52 21.78 -21.94 16.82
CA GLN A 52 22.60 -23.14 16.63
C GLN A 52 23.01 -23.25 15.16
N ARG A 53 24.23 -22.78 14.95
CA ARG A 53 25.12 -23.07 13.84
C ARG A 53 25.29 -24.60 13.76
N GLY A 54 24.85 -25.22 12.67
CA GLY A 54 25.25 -26.58 12.32
C GLY A 54 24.16 -27.43 11.70
N SER A 55 24.47 -27.95 10.51
CA SER A 55 23.91 -29.17 9.91
C SER A 55 22.68 -29.02 9.01
N SER A 56 23.02 -28.97 7.73
CA SER A 56 22.22 -29.36 6.58
C SER A 56 21.59 -30.76 6.73
N SER A 57 20.30 -30.87 6.35
CA SER A 57 19.83 -32.02 5.58
C SER A 57 18.44 -31.79 4.99
N ILE A 58 18.42 -31.77 3.66
CA ILE A 58 17.32 -32.05 2.75
C ILE A 58 16.49 -33.25 3.23
N ARG A 59 15.16 -33.10 3.30
CA ARG A 59 14.23 -34.20 2.98
C ARG A 59 12.87 -33.69 2.49
N ARG A 60 12.68 -33.78 1.17
CA ARG A 60 11.38 -33.88 0.51
C ARG A 60 10.60 -35.06 1.09
N ARG A 61 9.33 -34.85 1.44
CA ARG A 61 8.31 -35.90 1.45
C ARG A 61 7.04 -35.36 0.81
N PHE A 62 6.78 -35.86 -0.38
CA PHE A 62 5.43 -35.94 -0.94
C PHE A 62 4.64 -36.94 -0.07
N SER A 63 3.43 -36.58 0.32
CA SER A 63 2.43 -37.56 0.73
C SER A 63 1.07 -37.15 0.18
N THR A 64 0.57 -38.04 -0.66
CA THR A 64 -0.77 -38.10 -1.21
C THR A 64 -1.78 -38.61 -0.18
N ASN A 65 -3.04 -38.30 -0.46
CA ASN A 65 -4.28 -38.98 -0.12
C ASN A 65 -5.10 -38.61 1.13
N GLU A 66 -6.31 -38.16 0.77
CA GLU A 66 -7.64 -38.62 1.19
C GLU A 66 -8.39 -37.92 2.33
N SER A 67 -9.42 -37.24 1.84
CA SER A 67 -10.68 -36.81 2.42
C SER A 67 -11.34 -37.79 3.40
N ILE A 68 -11.62 -37.30 4.61
CA ILE A 68 -12.70 -37.80 5.46
C ILE A 68 -13.48 -36.59 5.99
N SER A 69 -14.77 -36.56 5.65
CA SER A 69 -15.75 -35.55 6.05
C SER A 69 -16.43 -35.97 7.37
N THR A 70 -16.56 -35.05 8.31
CA THR A 70 -17.51 -35.17 9.44
C THR A 70 -18.20 -33.82 9.64
N PRO A 71 -19.55 -33.75 9.63
CA PRO A 71 -20.29 -32.50 9.76
C PRO A 71 -20.67 -32.23 11.23
N GLN A 72 -20.56 -30.98 11.68
CA GLN A 72 -21.17 -30.51 12.93
C GLN A 72 -21.47 -29.00 12.89
N PRO A 73 -22.37 -28.47 13.75
CA PRO A 73 -23.56 -27.75 13.30
C PRO A 73 -23.40 -26.22 13.31
N SER A 74 -24.20 -25.60 12.44
CA SER A 74 -24.37 -24.15 12.29
C SER A 74 -25.02 -23.52 13.53
N VAL A 75 -24.27 -22.66 14.23
CA VAL A 75 -24.83 -21.65 15.13
C VAL A 75 -24.60 -20.29 14.48
N GLY A 76 -25.70 -19.64 14.10
CA GLY A 76 -25.69 -18.35 13.41
C GLY A 76 -25.18 -17.24 14.30
N PHE A 77 -24.00 -16.72 13.98
CA PHE A 77 -23.57 -15.39 14.37
C PHE A 77 -23.49 -14.54 13.11
N SER A 78 -24.39 -13.58 13.00
CA SER A 78 -24.38 -12.55 11.96
C SER A 78 -23.11 -11.72 12.10
N GLN A 79 -22.06 -12.07 11.36
CA GLN A 79 -20.87 -11.26 11.20
C GLN A 79 -21.20 -9.97 10.43
N PRO A 80 -20.61 -8.82 10.79
CA PRO A 80 -20.66 -7.63 9.93
C PRO A 80 -19.99 -7.95 8.58
N PRO A 81 -20.41 -7.29 7.47
CA PRO A 81 -19.91 -7.61 6.15
C PRO A 81 -18.39 -7.36 6.08
N ALA A 82 -17.61 -8.44 6.01
CA ALA A 82 -16.20 -8.38 5.67
C ALA A 82 -16.10 -7.84 4.24
N THR A 83 -15.22 -6.86 4.00
CA THR A 83 -14.94 -6.38 2.65
C THR A 83 -14.38 -7.56 1.84
N PRO A 84 -15.05 -8.02 0.77
CA PRO A 84 -14.55 -9.14 -0.02
C PRO A 84 -13.19 -8.76 -0.59
N LEU A 85 -12.14 -9.49 -0.21
CA LEU A 85 -10.86 -9.40 -0.90
C LEU A 85 -11.10 -9.81 -2.36
N PRO A 86 -10.59 -9.07 -3.35
CA PRO A 86 -10.51 -9.61 -4.70
C PRO A 86 -9.67 -10.90 -4.65
N GLN A 87 -10.33 -12.04 -4.78
CA GLN A 87 -9.67 -13.32 -4.99
C GLN A 87 -9.08 -13.30 -6.40
N GLU A 88 -7.85 -12.79 -6.51
CA GLU A 88 -6.99 -13.22 -7.59
C GLU A 88 -6.53 -14.63 -7.18
N ASP A 89 -7.13 -15.65 -7.77
CA ASP A 89 -6.63 -17.03 -7.70
C ASP A 89 -5.11 -16.99 -7.94
N GLU A 90 -4.32 -17.87 -7.28
CA GLU A 90 -2.87 -18.00 -7.48
C GLU A 90 -2.58 -18.43 -8.93
N VAL A 91 -2.75 -17.51 -9.88
CA VAL A 91 -2.33 -17.66 -11.26
C VAL A 91 -0.82 -17.61 -11.20
N ILE A 92 -0.19 -18.75 -11.47
CA ILE A 92 1.25 -18.83 -11.66
C ILE A 92 1.62 -17.74 -12.66
N ASP A 93 2.45 -16.80 -12.20
CA ASP A 93 2.90 -15.68 -13.02
C ASP A 93 3.56 -16.24 -14.29
N GLY A 94 3.09 -15.80 -15.46
CA GLY A 94 3.68 -16.24 -16.73
C GLY A 94 5.16 -15.85 -16.83
N ASP A 95 5.94 -16.60 -17.62
CA ASP A 95 7.39 -16.43 -17.74
C ASP A 95 7.82 -14.98 -18.05
N LEU A 96 7.05 -14.29 -18.89
CA LEU A 96 7.30 -12.89 -19.24
C LEU A 96 7.07 -11.94 -18.06
N TYR A 97 6.13 -12.25 -17.17
CA TYR A 97 5.91 -11.48 -15.95
C TYR A 97 7.07 -11.63 -14.98
N LEU A 98 7.53 -12.87 -14.75
CA LEU A 98 8.69 -13.14 -13.91
C LEU A 98 9.95 -12.43 -14.43
N LEU A 99 10.19 -12.48 -15.75
CA LEU A 99 11.29 -11.74 -16.37
C LEU A 99 11.13 -10.23 -16.17
N ALA A 100 9.96 -9.67 -16.42
CA ALA A 100 9.72 -8.24 -16.24
C ALA A 100 9.89 -7.81 -14.78
N LYS A 101 9.46 -8.62 -13.82
CA LYS A 101 9.68 -8.38 -12.40
C LYS A 101 11.17 -8.38 -12.05
N SER A 102 11.95 -9.31 -12.60
CA SER A 102 13.41 -9.32 -12.41
C SER A 102 14.08 -8.05 -12.96
N TYR A 103 13.66 -7.55 -14.12
CA TYR A 103 14.13 -6.27 -14.66
C TYR A 103 13.70 -5.09 -13.78
N PHE A 104 12.46 -5.11 -13.28
CA PHE A 104 11.96 -4.08 -12.38
C PHE A 104 12.80 -4.01 -11.10
N ASP A 105 13.11 -5.16 -10.50
CA ASP A 105 13.88 -5.27 -9.26
C ASP A 105 15.33 -4.78 -9.45
N CYS A 106 15.89 -4.96 -10.65
CA CYS A 106 17.17 -4.38 -11.06
C CYS A 106 17.10 -2.89 -11.45
N ARG A 107 15.94 -2.22 -11.28
CA ARG A 107 15.67 -0.83 -11.70
C ARG A 107 15.81 -0.58 -13.21
N GLU A 108 15.67 -1.61 -14.03
CA GLU A 108 15.70 -1.55 -15.49
C GLU A 108 14.28 -1.37 -16.06
N TYR A 109 13.62 -0.30 -15.64
CA TYR A 109 12.18 -0.14 -15.82
C TYR A 109 11.70 -0.14 -17.28
N ARG A 110 12.49 0.41 -18.22
CA ARG A 110 12.14 0.33 -19.66
C ARG A 110 12.15 -1.09 -20.20
N ARG A 111 13.10 -1.93 -19.75
CA ARG A 111 13.17 -3.35 -20.16
C ARG A 111 11.99 -4.12 -19.60
N ALA A 112 11.63 -3.89 -18.33
CA ALA A 112 10.44 -4.47 -17.71
C ALA A 112 9.17 -4.11 -18.50
N SER A 113 8.98 -2.82 -18.81
CA SER A 113 7.84 -2.36 -19.61
C SER A 113 7.82 -2.99 -21.01
N HIS A 114 8.97 -3.07 -21.68
CA HIS A 114 9.08 -3.61 -23.05
C HIS A 114 8.74 -5.10 -23.14
N VAL A 115 9.12 -5.90 -22.14
CA VAL A 115 8.79 -7.34 -22.10
C VAL A 115 7.28 -7.56 -21.96
N LEU A 116 6.58 -6.67 -21.26
CA LEU A 116 5.15 -6.76 -21.00
C LEU A 116 4.27 -6.08 -22.07
N ARG A 117 4.84 -5.55 -23.15
CA ARG A 117 4.11 -4.76 -24.16
C ARG A 117 2.91 -5.50 -24.78
N ASP A 118 3.03 -6.82 -24.95
CA ASP A 118 2.00 -7.65 -25.59
C ASP A 118 1.10 -8.37 -24.56
N GLN A 119 1.31 -8.13 -23.26
CA GLN A 119 0.56 -8.76 -22.18
C GLN A 119 -0.70 -7.96 -21.82
N MET A 120 -1.83 -8.67 -21.69
CA MET A 120 -3.15 -8.08 -21.48
C MET A 120 -3.74 -8.34 -20.09
N SER A 121 -3.13 -9.20 -19.27
CA SER A 121 -3.58 -9.42 -17.89
C SER A 121 -3.47 -8.12 -17.08
N LYS A 122 -4.44 -7.83 -16.22
CA LYS A 122 -4.48 -6.62 -15.36
C LYS A 122 -3.16 -6.39 -14.62
N LYS A 123 -2.63 -7.44 -13.97
CA LYS A 123 -1.33 -7.43 -13.26
C LYS A 123 -0.15 -7.04 -14.17
N SER A 124 -0.05 -7.61 -15.38
CA SER A 124 0.99 -7.25 -16.35
C SER A 124 0.83 -5.84 -16.92
N VAL A 125 -0.40 -5.43 -17.24
CA VAL A 125 -0.69 -4.08 -17.74
C VAL A 125 -0.29 -3.04 -16.69
N PHE A 126 -0.66 -3.25 -15.43
CA PHE A 126 -0.24 -2.41 -14.32
C PHE A 126 1.28 -2.32 -14.23
N LEU A 127 1.99 -3.45 -14.15
CA LEU A 127 3.45 -3.44 -14.00
C LEU A 127 4.14 -2.78 -15.21
N ARG A 128 3.63 -3.00 -16.43
CA ARG A 128 4.12 -2.33 -17.64
C ARG A 128 4.02 -0.81 -17.54
N CYS A 129 2.84 -0.30 -17.20
CA CYS A 129 2.58 1.14 -17.11
C CYS A 129 3.35 1.75 -15.93
N TYR A 130 3.41 1.05 -14.79
CA TYR A 130 4.13 1.52 -13.61
C TYR A 130 5.64 1.59 -13.85
N ALA A 131 6.21 0.56 -14.50
CA ALA A 131 7.61 0.58 -14.89
C ALA A 131 7.90 1.72 -15.89
N LEU A 132 7.01 1.94 -16.88
CA LEU A 132 7.19 3.05 -17.81
C LEU A 132 7.13 4.42 -17.10
N TYR A 133 6.21 4.58 -16.16
CA TYR A 133 6.13 5.77 -15.31
C TYR A 133 7.44 6.02 -14.56
N LEU A 134 7.97 5.02 -13.85
CA LEU A 134 9.23 5.13 -13.11
C LEU A 134 10.45 5.34 -14.02
N ALA A 135 10.45 4.79 -15.24
CA ALA A 135 11.48 5.08 -16.23
C ALA A 135 11.49 6.56 -16.68
N GLY A 136 10.30 7.17 -16.70
CA GLY A 136 10.11 8.58 -16.97
C GLY A 136 10.50 9.46 -15.78
N GLU A 137 10.12 9.08 -14.56
CA GLU A 137 10.52 9.76 -13.33
C GLU A 137 12.04 9.75 -13.14
N LYS A 138 12.69 8.60 -13.36
CA LYS A 138 14.14 8.48 -13.33
C LYS A 138 14.82 9.44 -14.32
N ARG A 139 14.29 9.54 -15.55
CA ARG A 139 14.83 10.46 -16.56
C ARG A 139 14.60 11.92 -16.17
N LYS A 140 13.42 12.25 -15.62
CA LYS A 140 13.10 13.58 -15.09
C LYS A 140 14.13 13.99 -14.04
N GLU A 141 14.43 13.11 -13.09
CA GLU A 141 15.44 13.32 -12.04
C GLU A 141 16.85 13.50 -12.61
N GLU A 142 17.28 12.64 -13.55
CA GLU A 142 18.57 12.77 -14.24
C GLU A 142 18.71 14.11 -15.00
N GLU A 143 17.65 14.55 -15.68
CA GLU A 143 17.62 15.85 -16.39
C GLU A 143 17.66 17.02 -15.40
N MET A 144 16.99 16.93 -14.24
CA MET A 144 17.06 17.95 -13.19
C MET A 144 18.49 18.11 -12.64
N VAL A 145 19.15 17.01 -12.26
CA VAL A 145 20.53 17.05 -11.72
C VAL A 145 21.54 17.54 -12.76
N GLY A 146 21.40 17.12 -14.02
CA GLY A 146 22.30 17.56 -15.10
C GLY A 146 22.22 19.07 -15.43
N LEU A 147 21.15 19.74 -15.01
CA LEU A 147 20.88 21.16 -15.25
C LEU A 147 21.15 22.05 -14.02
N GLU A 148 21.67 21.50 -12.91
CA GLU A 148 22.06 22.24 -11.70
C GLU A 148 23.31 23.13 -11.91
N GLY A 149 23.24 24.05 -12.88
CA GLY A 149 24.06 25.25 -12.95
C GLY A 149 23.41 26.41 -12.19
N PRO A 150 24.12 27.52 -11.95
CA PRO A 150 23.72 28.58 -11.00
C PRO A 150 22.40 29.34 -11.29
N LEU A 151 21.68 29.03 -12.38
CA LEU A 151 20.51 29.79 -12.84
C LEU A 151 19.32 28.96 -13.36
N GLY A 152 19.35 27.62 -13.29
CA GLY A 152 18.35 26.79 -13.99
C GLY A 152 17.26 26.21 -13.11
N LYS A 153 16.05 26.81 -13.08
CA LYS A 153 14.83 26.03 -12.81
C LYS A 153 14.70 25.03 -13.96
N SER A 154 14.78 23.73 -13.66
CA SER A 154 14.58 22.70 -14.68
C SER A 154 13.08 22.47 -14.89
N ASP A 155 12.56 22.76 -16.09
CA ASP A 155 11.21 22.38 -16.52
C ASP A 155 11.14 20.88 -16.91
N ALA A 156 12.01 20.05 -16.34
CA ALA A 156 12.03 18.62 -16.62
C ALA A 156 10.69 18.00 -16.20
N ILE A 157 10.01 17.42 -17.18
CA ILE A 157 8.76 16.68 -17.00
C ILE A 157 8.93 15.24 -17.45
N ASN A 158 8.16 14.35 -16.85
CA ASN A 158 8.11 12.97 -17.27
C ASN A 158 7.43 12.86 -18.66
N ARG A 159 8.23 12.56 -19.68
CA ARG A 159 7.77 12.49 -21.09
C ARG A 159 6.79 11.34 -21.35
N GLU A 160 6.71 10.36 -20.45
CA GLU A 160 5.82 9.21 -20.59
C GLU A 160 4.38 9.52 -20.12
N LEU A 161 4.13 10.67 -19.45
CA LEU A 161 2.80 10.99 -18.89
C LEU A 161 1.69 11.02 -19.94
N VAL A 162 1.97 11.52 -21.15
CA VAL A 162 0.96 11.64 -22.22
C VAL A 162 0.54 10.27 -22.75
N SER A 163 1.50 9.37 -22.96
CA SER A 163 1.20 8.00 -23.44
C SER A 163 0.48 7.20 -22.36
N LEU A 164 0.91 7.32 -21.10
CA LEU A 164 0.30 6.66 -19.95
C LEU A 164 -1.14 7.12 -19.70
N GLU A 165 -1.41 8.42 -19.70
CA GLU A 165 -2.76 8.95 -19.53
C GLU A 165 -3.69 8.44 -20.63
N ARG A 166 -3.25 8.44 -21.88
CA ARG A 166 -4.05 7.96 -23.02
C ARG A 166 -4.42 6.48 -22.87
N GLU A 167 -3.47 5.65 -22.47
CA GLU A 167 -3.71 4.21 -22.28
C GLU A 167 -4.61 3.94 -21.06
N LEU A 168 -4.29 4.53 -19.91
CA LEU A 168 -5.05 4.33 -18.67
C LEU A 168 -6.47 4.89 -18.77
N SER A 169 -6.66 6.04 -19.41
CA SER A 169 -8.01 6.58 -19.67
C SER A 169 -8.83 5.68 -20.60
N ALA A 170 -8.21 5.06 -21.61
CA ALA A 170 -8.88 4.09 -22.46
C ALA A 170 -9.28 2.82 -21.69
N LEU A 171 -8.41 2.31 -20.82
CA LEU A 171 -8.72 1.18 -19.94
C LEU A 171 -9.85 1.50 -18.96
N LYS A 172 -9.87 2.74 -18.42
CA LYS A 172 -10.94 3.21 -17.55
C LYS A 172 -12.29 3.27 -18.28
N ARG A 173 -12.32 3.84 -19.49
CA ARG A 173 -13.53 3.94 -20.32
C ARG A 173 -14.09 2.57 -20.73
N THR A 174 -13.21 1.58 -20.94
CA THR A 174 -13.61 0.22 -21.32
C THR A 174 -13.97 -0.67 -20.12
N GLY A 175 -13.79 -0.17 -18.88
CA GLY A 175 -14.00 -0.96 -17.66
C GLY A 175 -12.96 -2.06 -17.43
N ALA A 176 -11.86 -2.05 -18.19
CA ALA A 176 -10.79 -3.05 -18.08
C ALA A 176 -9.75 -2.70 -17.00
N ILE A 177 -9.75 -1.46 -16.52
CA ILE A 177 -8.82 -0.98 -15.48
C ILE A 177 -9.12 -1.65 -14.13
N ASP A 178 -8.09 -2.09 -13.42
CA ASP A 178 -8.21 -2.58 -12.05
C ASP A 178 -7.93 -1.47 -11.02
N SER A 179 -8.07 -1.80 -9.74
CA SER A 179 -7.83 -0.85 -8.63
C SER A 179 -6.42 -0.28 -8.65
N PHE A 180 -5.42 -1.08 -9.01
CA PHE A 180 -4.03 -0.63 -9.13
C PHE A 180 -3.82 0.27 -10.34
N GLY A 181 -4.47 -0.02 -11.47
CA GLY A 181 -4.51 0.87 -12.62
C GLY A 181 -5.17 2.21 -12.31
N LEU A 182 -6.26 2.23 -11.54
CA LEU A 182 -6.90 3.46 -11.07
C LEU A 182 -5.97 4.29 -10.18
N TYR A 183 -5.22 3.64 -9.28
CA TYR A 183 -4.17 4.29 -8.50
C TYR A 183 -3.13 4.97 -9.40
N LEU A 184 -2.56 4.24 -10.36
CA LEU A 184 -1.54 4.79 -11.26
C LEU A 184 -2.11 5.91 -12.14
N TYR A 185 -3.36 5.77 -12.60
CA TYR A 185 -4.04 6.82 -13.35
C TYR A 185 -4.21 8.09 -12.53
N GLY A 186 -4.58 7.95 -11.25
CA GLY A 186 -4.63 9.06 -10.29
C GLY A 186 -3.29 9.78 -10.14
N VAL A 187 -2.19 9.02 -10.00
CA VAL A 187 -0.82 9.57 -9.93
C VAL A 187 -0.46 10.32 -11.21
N VAL A 188 -0.71 9.73 -12.39
CA VAL A 188 -0.43 10.38 -13.68
C VAL A 188 -1.24 11.67 -13.83
N LEU A 189 -2.52 11.67 -13.47
CA LEU A 189 -3.36 12.87 -13.51
C LEU A 189 -2.87 13.96 -12.55
N LYS A 190 -2.43 13.58 -11.34
CA LYS A 190 -1.86 14.51 -10.36
C LYS A 190 -0.59 15.16 -10.92
N GLU A 191 0.35 14.38 -11.47
CA GLU A 191 1.58 14.92 -12.07
C GLU A 191 1.30 15.85 -13.26
N LYS A 192 0.16 15.68 -13.94
CA LYS A 192 -0.31 16.59 -15.01
C LYS A 192 -1.03 17.84 -14.51
N GLY A 193 -1.26 17.98 -13.20
CA GLY A 193 -1.99 19.10 -12.59
C GLY A 193 -3.52 18.96 -12.61
N ASN A 194 -4.06 17.79 -13.02
CA ASN A 194 -5.50 17.53 -13.07
C ASN A 194 -6.02 17.01 -11.71
N GLU A 195 -5.92 17.83 -10.66
CA GLU A 195 -6.18 17.41 -9.27
C GLU A 195 -7.61 16.90 -9.01
N SER A 196 -8.63 17.45 -9.68
CA SER A 196 -10.02 17.01 -9.51
C SER A 196 -10.24 15.59 -10.03
N LEU A 197 -9.73 15.29 -11.23
CA LEU A 197 -9.79 13.96 -11.83
C LEU A 197 -8.89 12.96 -11.12
N ALA A 198 -7.73 13.43 -10.63
CA ALA A 198 -6.82 12.63 -9.82
C ALA A 198 -7.51 12.17 -8.53
N ARG A 199 -8.13 13.10 -7.78
CA ARG A 199 -8.92 12.77 -6.58
C ARG A 199 -10.03 11.76 -6.87
N ALA A 200 -10.83 11.99 -7.91
CA ALA A 200 -11.92 11.09 -8.27
C ALA A 200 -11.42 9.67 -8.59
N SER A 201 -10.31 9.55 -9.32
CA SER A 201 -9.71 8.25 -9.66
C SER A 201 -9.07 7.55 -8.47
N LEU A 202 -8.43 8.29 -7.57
CA LEU A 202 -7.87 7.74 -6.33
C LEU A 202 -8.96 7.29 -5.36
N VAL A 203 -10.07 8.03 -5.24
CA VAL A 203 -11.25 7.61 -4.45
C VAL A 203 -11.79 6.28 -4.96
N GLU A 204 -11.92 6.11 -6.27
CA GLU A 204 -12.34 4.86 -6.89
C GLU A 204 -11.35 3.72 -6.59
N SER A 205 -10.05 4.00 -6.68
CA SER A 205 -8.98 3.05 -6.35
C SER A 205 -9.05 2.56 -4.91
N VAL A 206 -9.14 3.47 -3.94
CA VAL A 206 -9.12 3.11 -2.51
C VAL A 206 -10.41 2.45 -2.05
N ASN A 207 -11.55 2.79 -2.68
CA ASN A 207 -12.82 2.13 -2.42
C ASN A 207 -12.85 0.70 -2.98
N SER A 208 -12.14 0.45 -4.09
CA SER A 208 -12.02 -0.89 -4.69
C SER A 208 -10.96 -1.75 -4.02
N TYR A 209 -9.82 -1.16 -3.63
CA TYR A 209 -8.73 -1.84 -2.94
C TYR A 209 -8.13 -0.97 -1.82
N PRO A 210 -8.68 -1.03 -0.60
CA PRO A 210 -8.33 -0.13 0.49
C PRO A 210 -6.95 -0.39 1.10
N TRP A 211 -6.31 -1.55 0.86
CA TRP A 211 -5.03 -1.88 1.51
C TRP A 211 -3.79 -1.23 0.86
N ASN A 212 -3.93 -0.58 -0.29
CA ASN A 212 -2.84 0.17 -0.91
C ASN A 212 -2.63 1.53 -0.22
N TRP A 213 -1.76 1.60 0.79
CA TRP A 213 -1.45 2.84 1.49
C TRP A 213 -0.94 3.95 0.57
N SER A 214 -0.19 3.63 -0.48
CA SER A 214 0.28 4.62 -1.44
C SER A 214 -0.86 5.38 -2.12
N ALA A 215 -2.00 4.72 -2.40
CA ALA A 215 -3.17 5.41 -2.97
C ALA A 215 -3.79 6.41 -1.98
N TRP A 216 -3.83 6.05 -0.69
CA TRP A 216 -4.31 6.96 0.36
C TRP A 216 -3.37 8.15 0.57
N SER A 217 -2.05 7.93 0.58
CA SER A 217 -1.07 9.01 0.71
C SER A 217 -1.13 10.00 -0.46
N GLU A 218 -1.30 9.49 -1.69
CA GLU A 218 -1.50 10.34 -2.86
C GLU A 218 -2.81 11.14 -2.76
N LEU A 219 -3.91 10.50 -2.34
CA LEU A 219 -5.19 11.17 -2.13
C LEU A 219 -5.10 12.27 -1.06
N GLN A 220 -4.39 11.99 0.04
CA GLN A 220 -4.16 12.94 1.13
C GLN A 220 -3.44 14.18 0.62
N SER A 221 -2.41 14.03 -0.22
CA SER A 221 -1.67 15.18 -0.77
C SER A 221 -2.53 16.13 -1.61
N LEU A 222 -3.68 15.65 -2.11
CA LEU A 222 -4.66 16.44 -2.85
C LEU A 222 -5.76 17.04 -1.96
N CYS A 223 -5.78 16.73 -0.67
CA CYS A 223 -6.76 17.22 0.31
C CYS A 223 -6.18 18.43 1.06
N THR A 224 -6.13 19.57 0.40
CA THR A 224 -5.55 20.82 0.96
C THR A 224 -6.50 21.57 1.89
N SER A 225 -7.77 21.18 1.96
CA SER A 225 -8.77 21.79 2.84
C SER A 225 -9.72 20.75 3.45
N ILE A 226 -10.34 21.13 4.56
CA ILE A 226 -11.30 20.27 5.27
C ILE A 226 -12.58 20.06 4.45
N GLU A 227 -12.99 21.03 3.63
CA GLU A 227 -14.16 20.90 2.74
C GLU A 227 -13.91 19.85 1.67
N ILE A 228 -12.70 19.84 1.09
CA ILE A 228 -12.30 18.80 0.13
C ILE A 228 -12.34 17.43 0.80
N LEU A 229 -11.75 17.31 1.98
CA LEU A 229 -11.69 16.05 2.73
C LEU A 229 -13.11 15.51 3.04
N ASN A 230 -14.00 16.38 3.50
CA ASN A 230 -15.39 16.03 3.81
C ASN A 230 -16.25 15.73 2.57
N SER A 231 -15.85 16.20 1.39
CA SER A 231 -16.53 15.92 0.13
C SER A 231 -16.25 14.52 -0.43
N LEU A 232 -15.23 13.82 0.09
CA LEU A 232 -14.81 12.51 -0.44
C LEU A 232 -15.80 11.41 -0.05
N ASN A 233 -16.30 10.68 -1.05
CA ASN A 233 -17.15 9.51 -0.83
C ASN A 233 -16.31 8.24 -0.62
N LEU A 234 -15.91 8.00 0.63
CA LEU A 234 -15.03 6.89 1.02
C LEU A 234 -15.79 5.80 1.78
N ASN A 235 -15.66 4.56 1.32
CA ASN A 235 -16.21 3.37 1.95
C ASN A 235 -15.70 3.21 3.39
N ASN A 236 -16.53 2.60 4.25
CA ASN A 236 -16.12 2.31 5.62
C ASN A 236 -15.14 1.14 5.65
N HIS A 237 -13.88 1.43 5.97
CA HIS A 237 -12.80 0.45 6.12
C HIS A 237 -11.81 1.00 7.14
N TRP A 238 -11.15 0.14 7.91
CA TRP A 238 -10.22 0.59 8.97
C TRP A 238 -9.03 1.41 8.43
N MET A 239 -8.61 1.18 7.19
CA MET A 239 -7.62 2.01 6.47
C MET A 239 -8.04 3.48 6.33
N LYS A 240 -9.35 3.76 6.29
CA LYS A 240 -9.87 5.13 6.27
C LYS A 240 -9.49 5.90 7.54
N GLU A 241 -9.40 5.23 8.68
CA GLU A 241 -9.01 5.87 9.93
C GLU A 241 -7.54 6.29 9.91
N PHE A 242 -6.65 5.50 9.30
CA PHE A 242 -5.25 5.90 9.06
C PHE A 242 -5.17 7.12 8.14
N PHE A 243 -5.96 7.10 7.06
CA PHE A 243 -6.05 8.23 6.13
C PHE A 243 -6.54 9.51 6.81
N LEU A 244 -7.63 9.45 7.58
CA LEU A 244 -8.17 10.60 8.30
C LEU A 244 -7.18 11.11 9.35
N GLY A 245 -6.54 10.23 10.11
CA GLY A 245 -5.50 10.60 11.09
C GLY A 245 -4.36 11.39 10.44
N SER A 246 -3.87 10.93 9.29
CA SER A 246 -2.79 11.60 8.56
C SER A 246 -3.26 12.90 7.88
N ALA A 247 -4.44 12.91 7.27
CA ALA A 247 -5.01 14.08 6.63
C ALA A 247 -5.28 15.22 7.64
N TYR A 248 -5.86 14.91 8.80
CA TYR A 248 -6.07 15.90 9.87
C TYR A 248 -4.76 16.50 10.36
N GLN A 249 -3.69 15.70 10.45
CA GLN A 249 -2.38 16.19 10.86
C GLN A 249 -1.79 17.19 9.85
N GLU A 250 -1.99 16.96 8.55
CA GLU A 250 -1.56 17.87 7.50
C GLU A 250 -2.39 19.17 7.51
N LEU A 251 -3.69 19.07 7.82
CA LEU A 251 -4.61 20.19 8.01
C LEU A 251 -4.47 20.89 9.38
N ARG A 252 -3.46 20.52 10.19
CA ARG A 252 -3.20 21.08 11.55
C ARG A 252 -4.31 20.83 12.58
N MET A 253 -5.20 19.87 12.32
CA MET A 253 -6.24 19.39 13.23
C MET A 253 -5.67 18.30 14.15
N HIS A 254 -4.72 18.69 15.02
CA HIS A 254 -3.92 17.74 15.79
C HIS A 254 -4.73 16.93 16.81
N SER A 255 -5.75 17.53 17.44
CA SER A 255 -6.60 16.85 18.42
C SER A 255 -7.46 15.76 17.75
N GLU A 256 -8.04 16.05 16.59
CA GLU A 256 -8.83 15.11 15.80
C GLU A 256 -7.95 13.99 15.25
N SER A 257 -6.73 14.31 14.83
CA SER A 257 -5.72 13.33 14.42
C SER A 257 -5.39 12.36 15.55
N LEU A 258 -5.15 12.86 16.77
CA LEU A 258 -4.88 12.02 17.94
C LEU A 258 -6.03 11.07 18.25
N ALA A 259 -7.28 11.55 18.22
CA ALA A 259 -8.45 10.69 18.44
C ALA A 259 -8.52 9.52 17.44
N LYS A 260 -8.07 9.72 16.19
CA LYS A 260 -7.96 8.65 15.19
C LYS A 260 -6.86 7.64 15.52
N TYR A 261 -5.69 8.11 15.94
CA TYR A 261 -4.58 7.23 16.30
C TYR A 261 -4.84 6.45 17.59
N GLU A 262 -5.49 7.04 18.58
CA GLU A 262 -5.93 6.36 19.81
C GLU A 262 -6.89 5.20 19.48
N TYR A 263 -7.87 5.45 18.59
CA TYR A 263 -8.76 4.40 18.10
C TYR A 263 -7.98 3.26 17.42
N LEU A 264 -7.04 3.59 16.54
CA LEU A 264 -6.22 2.61 15.82
C LEU A 264 -5.30 1.83 16.76
N GLN A 265 -4.79 2.44 17.83
CA GLN A 265 -3.92 1.78 18.81
C GLN A 265 -4.62 0.64 19.56
N GLY A 266 -5.95 0.65 19.65
CA GLY A 266 -6.71 -0.49 20.17
C GLY A 266 -6.59 -1.77 19.32
N ILE A 267 -6.31 -1.65 18.02
CA ILE A 267 -6.14 -2.78 17.09
C ILE A 267 -4.65 -3.03 16.79
N PHE A 268 -3.90 -1.96 16.55
CA PHE A 268 -2.50 -1.94 16.13
C PHE A 268 -1.58 -1.49 17.27
N SER A 269 -1.68 -2.17 18.41
CA SER A 269 -1.09 -1.75 19.69
C SER A 269 0.42 -1.55 19.68
N PHE A 270 1.14 -2.25 18.80
CA PHE A 270 2.61 -2.19 18.67
C PHE A 270 3.06 -1.52 17.36
N SER A 271 2.20 -0.75 16.71
CA SER A 271 2.57 -0.07 15.47
C SER A 271 3.47 1.14 15.75
N ASN A 272 4.75 1.02 15.38
CA ASN A 272 5.71 2.13 15.39
C ASN A 272 5.23 3.32 14.54
N TYR A 273 4.49 3.05 13.44
CA TYR A 273 3.92 4.11 12.62
C TYR A 273 2.93 4.96 13.44
N ILE A 274 1.99 4.32 14.14
CA ILE A 274 0.99 5.02 14.96
C ILE A 274 1.69 5.79 16.08
N GLN A 275 2.63 5.17 16.79
CA GLN A 275 3.42 5.83 17.83
C GLN A 275 4.15 7.07 17.29
N ALA A 276 4.80 6.98 16.13
CA ALA A 276 5.49 8.10 15.52
C ALA A 276 4.53 9.24 15.10
N GLN A 277 3.35 8.92 14.57
CA GLN A 277 2.37 9.94 14.22
C GLN A 277 1.73 10.59 15.46
N THR A 278 1.45 9.82 16.51
CA THR A 278 1.00 10.31 17.82
C THR A 278 2.04 11.26 18.41
N ALA A 279 3.31 10.89 18.44
CA ALA A 279 4.39 11.74 18.91
C ALA A 279 4.49 13.05 18.10
N LYS A 280 4.40 12.98 16.77
CA LYS A 280 4.37 14.17 15.91
C LYS A 280 3.17 15.08 16.19
N ALA A 281 2.00 14.53 16.49
CA ALA A 281 0.81 15.31 16.81
C ALA A 281 0.92 15.95 18.21
N GLN A 282 1.35 15.20 19.23
CA GLN A 282 1.59 15.71 20.59
C GLN A 282 2.69 16.78 20.63
N TYR A 283 3.75 16.62 19.83
CA TYR A 283 4.78 17.64 19.67
C TYR A 283 4.19 18.96 19.17
N SER A 284 3.26 18.87 18.21
CA SER A 284 2.56 20.05 17.68
C SER A 284 1.66 20.72 18.71
N LEU A 285 1.17 19.96 19.70
CA LEU A 285 0.41 20.45 20.85
C LEU A 285 1.31 20.92 22.03
N ARG A 286 2.64 20.84 21.90
CA ARG A 286 3.64 21.24 22.91
C ARG A 286 3.68 20.36 24.17
N GLU A 287 3.26 19.11 24.06
CA GLU A 287 3.34 18.09 25.13
C GLU A 287 4.74 17.44 25.16
N PHE A 288 5.80 18.23 25.36
CA PHE A 288 7.17 17.81 25.10
C PHE A 288 7.65 16.65 25.99
N ASP A 289 7.26 16.62 27.26
CA ASP A 289 7.69 15.58 28.21
C ASP A 289 7.23 14.17 27.76
N GLN A 290 5.98 14.06 27.28
CA GLN A 290 5.44 12.79 26.78
C GLN A 290 6.06 12.40 25.43
N VAL A 291 6.34 13.40 24.59
CA VAL A 291 6.92 13.21 23.26
C VAL A 291 8.35 12.68 23.33
N GLU A 292 9.16 13.18 24.27
CA GLU A 292 10.53 12.71 24.47
C GLU A 292 10.55 11.21 24.79
N ILE A 293 9.72 10.78 25.74
CA ILE A 293 9.58 9.36 26.12
C ILE A 293 9.17 8.51 24.92
N MET A 294 8.17 8.94 24.14
CA MET A 294 7.73 8.19 22.97
C MET A 294 8.80 8.09 21.88
N PHE A 295 9.57 9.16 21.62
CA PHE A 295 10.66 9.11 20.65
C PHE A 295 11.82 8.24 21.13
N GLU A 296 12.14 8.25 22.42
CA GLU A 296 13.12 7.32 22.98
C GLU A 296 12.71 5.86 22.81
N ASP A 297 11.44 5.54 23.07
CA ASP A 297 10.91 4.19 22.88
C ASP A 297 10.95 3.77 21.41
N LEU A 298 10.61 4.68 20.49
CA LEU A 298 10.71 4.43 19.05
C LEU A 298 12.14 4.16 18.56
N LEU A 299 13.15 4.79 19.17
CA LEU A 299 14.56 4.56 18.83
C LEU A 299 15.10 3.21 19.33
N ARG A 300 14.44 2.59 20.31
CA ARG A 300 14.85 1.31 20.89
C ARG A 300 14.29 0.10 20.12
N ASN A 301 13.25 0.31 19.30
CA ASN A 301 12.57 -0.72 18.51
C ASN A 301 13.17 -0.90 17.11
#